data_AF-A0A4Y9QNI4-F1
#
_entry.id   AF-A0A4Y9QNI4-F1
#
_cell.length_a   1.000
_cell.length_b   1.000
_cell.length_c   1.000
_cell.angle_alpha   90.00
_cell.angle_beta   90.00
_cell.angle_gamma   90.00
#
_symmetry.space_group_name_H-M   'P 1'
#
loop_
_entity.id
_entity.type
_entity.pdbx_description
1 polymer ?
#
loop_
_entity_poly.entity_id
_entity_poly.type
_entity_poly.pdbx_seq_one_letter_code
_entity_poly.pdbx_strand_id
1 'polypeptide(L)'
;MKISPTEIRKKSFETSFRGYEKKEVEQFLDQLSQSFDQVCQENLELKSKLQQVESEAKRLKDVEDSLFRTLKTAEDTGASIIEEANAAADQIIEEANYNAKHANEYAEKIIKEAKQKAESDAAIIIGAAESKAKEVIVELRESMQGLVRSYESLVEQRENLVKSLRRISQDMLNQIDLSDAHFSRIDAKAHARAVEELSRSQAFTFGNLASLAEQVGQSLSQTEIVVEEEEQDPMAEMEVIEEELEIEIHDSTPDVQAEVSEVESEEQIEEEEVEEEETKVKNEAPSVSEEETESPKKEDPNKQSGSFFDQFD
;
A
#
# COMPACT_ATOMS: atom_id res chain seq x y z
N MET A 1 4.39 -109.83 3.24
CA MET A 1 3.73 -110.90 4.04
C MET A 1 4.59 -112.16 4.00
N LYS A 2 4.44 -113.09 4.95
CA LYS A 2 5.25 -114.33 5.04
C LYS A 2 4.75 -115.48 4.17
N ILE A 3 3.57 -115.37 3.58
CA ILE A 3 2.97 -116.36 2.68
C ILE A 3 2.27 -115.62 1.53
N SER A 4 2.46 -116.05 0.28
CA SER A 4 1.79 -115.51 -0.91
C SER A 4 0.62 -116.39 -1.40
N PRO A 5 -0.37 -115.85 -2.15
CA PRO A 5 -1.42 -116.65 -2.78
C PRO A 5 -0.85 -117.83 -3.61
N THR A 6 0.26 -117.59 -4.30
CA THR A 6 0.99 -118.60 -5.09
C THR A 6 1.63 -119.69 -4.21
N GLU A 7 2.12 -119.33 -3.03
CA GLU A 7 2.66 -120.29 -2.06
C GLU A 7 1.56 -121.14 -1.41
N ILE A 8 0.35 -120.59 -1.24
CA ILE A 8 -0.83 -121.34 -0.77
C ILE A 8 -1.22 -122.42 -1.79
N ARG A 9 -1.29 -122.09 -3.10
CA ARG A 9 -1.59 -123.06 -4.17
C ARG A 9 -0.55 -124.17 -4.30
N LYS A 10 0.72 -123.86 -4.09
CA LYS A 10 1.84 -124.82 -4.23
C LYS A 10 2.11 -125.62 -2.97
N LYS A 11 1.35 -125.41 -1.89
CA LYS A 11 1.62 -126.06 -0.60
C LYS A 11 1.22 -127.53 -0.64
N SER A 12 2.19 -128.42 -0.44
CA SER A 12 1.97 -129.84 -0.22
C SER A 12 2.03 -130.20 1.26
N PHE A 13 1.30 -131.24 1.65
CA PHE A 13 1.26 -131.78 3.01
C PHE A 13 1.67 -133.25 3.01
N GLU A 14 2.26 -133.72 4.11
CA GLU A 14 2.58 -135.13 4.31
C GLU A 14 1.31 -135.97 4.48
N THR A 15 1.33 -137.22 4.02
CA THR A 15 0.19 -138.14 4.12
C THR A 15 0.33 -139.01 5.38
N SER A 16 -0.77 -139.16 6.13
CA SER A 16 -0.83 -139.96 7.37
C SER A 16 -2.07 -140.84 7.39
N PHE A 17 -2.01 -141.97 8.10
CA PHE A 17 -3.11 -142.93 8.20
C PHE A 17 -4.25 -142.35 9.05
N ARG A 18 -5.33 -141.87 8.40
CA ARG A 18 -6.48 -141.07 8.91
C ARG A 18 -6.34 -139.53 8.83
N GLY A 19 -6.04 -138.98 7.65
CA GLY A 19 -6.05 -137.54 7.36
C GLY A 19 -7.30 -137.04 6.61
N TYR A 20 -7.34 -135.74 6.32
CA TYR A 20 -8.36 -135.09 5.48
C TYR A 20 -8.31 -135.57 4.02
N GLU A 21 -9.43 -135.48 3.30
CA GLU A 21 -9.48 -135.84 1.88
C GLU A 21 -8.67 -134.84 1.05
N LYS A 22 -7.70 -135.35 0.28
CA LYS A 22 -6.79 -134.54 -0.54
C LYS A 22 -7.52 -133.60 -1.50
N LYS A 23 -8.59 -134.07 -2.16
CA LYS A 23 -9.36 -133.29 -3.13
C LYS A 23 -10.08 -132.10 -2.48
N GLU A 24 -10.72 -132.31 -1.33
CA GLU A 24 -11.41 -131.23 -0.60
C GLU A 24 -10.41 -130.18 -0.10
N VAL A 25 -9.24 -130.62 0.40
CA VAL A 25 -8.17 -129.73 0.85
C VAL A 25 -7.59 -128.92 -0.31
N GLU A 26 -7.31 -129.54 -1.46
CA GLU A 26 -6.84 -128.83 -2.67
C GLU A 26 -7.87 -127.78 -3.14
N GLN A 27 -9.15 -128.13 -3.15
CA GLN A 27 -10.23 -127.22 -3.55
C GLN A 27 -10.39 -126.03 -2.58
N PHE A 28 -10.24 -126.28 -1.27
CA PHE A 28 -10.23 -125.23 -0.24
C PHE A 28 -9.00 -124.32 -0.38
N LEU A 29 -7.81 -124.86 -0.63
CA LEU A 29 -6.59 -124.07 -0.84
C LEU A 29 -6.68 -123.21 -2.10
N ASP A 30 -7.33 -123.69 -3.16
CA ASP A 30 -7.60 -122.90 -4.35
C ASP A 30 -8.53 -121.72 -4.05
N GLN A 31 -9.65 -121.95 -3.36
CA GLN A 31 -10.58 -120.88 -2.95
C GLN A 31 -9.92 -119.87 -1.98
N LEU A 32 -9.13 -120.37 -1.03
CA LEU A 32 -8.37 -119.55 -0.09
C LEU A 32 -7.34 -118.71 -0.84
N SER A 33 -6.63 -119.29 -1.81
CA SER A 33 -5.65 -118.55 -2.61
C SER A 33 -6.31 -117.41 -3.40
N GLN A 34 -7.49 -117.63 -3.99
CA GLN A 34 -8.22 -116.61 -4.75
C GLN A 34 -8.71 -115.48 -3.83
N SER A 35 -9.29 -115.84 -2.68
CA SER A 35 -9.75 -114.84 -1.69
C SER A 35 -8.58 -114.04 -1.12
N PHE A 36 -7.43 -114.69 -0.89
CA PHE A 36 -6.23 -114.04 -0.38
C PHE A 36 -5.56 -113.14 -1.44
N ASP A 37 -5.62 -113.52 -2.71
CA ASP A 37 -5.16 -112.68 -3.83
C ASP A 37 -6.03 -111.42 -3.97
N GLN A 38 -7.35 -111.57 -3.86
CA GLN A 38 -8.29 -110.44 -3.86
C GLN A 38 -8.02 -109.47 -2.70
N VAL A 39 -7.84 -109.96 -1.48
CA VAL A 39 -7.48 -109.11 -0.32
C VAL A 39 -6.12 -108.44 -0.52
N CYS A 40 -5.14 -109.12 -1.11
CA CYS A 40 -3.85 -108.51 -1.44
C CYS A 40 -3.99 -107.38 -2.46
N GLN A 41 -4.81 -107.58 -3.50
CA GLN A 41 -5.10 -106.59 -4.53
C GLN A 41 -5.80 -105.36 -3.93
N GLU A 42 -6.86 -105.58 -3.14
CA GLU A 42 -7.58 -104.51 -2.43
C GLU A 42 -6.66 -103.74 -1.47
N ASN A 43 -5.76 -104.44 -0.74
CA ASN A 43 -4.80 -103.80 0.14
C ASN A 43 -3.80 -102.92 -0.63
N LEU A 44 -3.35 -103.36 -1.80
CA LEU A 44 -2.47 -102.58 -2.67
C LEU A 44 -3.18 -101.32 -3.19
N GLU A 45 -4.41 -101.46 -3.66
CA GLU A 45 -5.23 -100.34 -4.13
C GLU A 45 -5.52 -99.33 -3.02
N LEU A 46 -5.90 -99.81 -1.83
CA LEU A 46 -6.14 -98.95 -0.67
C LEU A 46 -4.88 -98.19 -0.24
N LYS A 47 -3.72 -98.85 -0.24
CA LYS A 47 -2.43 -98.20 0.04
C LYS A 47 -2.07 -97.14 -1.00
N SER A 48 -2.32 -97.43 -2.28
CA SER A 48 -2.09 -96.46 -3.36
C SER A 48 -3.01 -95.24 -3.21
N LYS A 49 -4.29 -95.45 -2.91
CA LYS A 49 -5.25 -94.37 -2.64
C LYS A 49 -4.88 -93.56 -1.40
N LEU A 50 -4.47 -94.23 -0.32
CA LEU A 50 -4.00 -93.57 0.90
C LEU A 50 -2.81 -92.65 0.59
N GLN A 51 -1.80 -93.17 -0.10
CA GLN A 51 -0.62 -92.39 -0.47
C GLN A 51 -0.98 -91.19 -1.36
N GLN A 52 -1.92 -91.36 -2.29
CA GLN A 52 -2.40 -90.27 -3.14
C GLN A 52 -3.09 -89.18 -2.31
N VAL A 53 -4.03 -89.55 -1.44
CA VAL A 53 -4.75 -88.60 -0.57
C VAL A 53 -3.82 -87.91 0.40
N GLU A 54 -2.87 -88.63 1.01
CA GLU A 54 -1.85 -88.03 1.88
C GLU A 54 -0.97 -87.02 1.13
N SER A 55 -0.60 -87.33 -0.11
CA SER A 55 0.18 -86.39 -0.94
C SER A 55 -0.62 -85.14 -1.32
N GLU A 56 -1.91 -85.28 -1.59
CA GLU A 56 -2.80 -84.17 -1.91
C GLU A 56 -3.09 -83.31 -0.69
N ALA A 57 -3.35 -83.93 0.46
CA ALA A 57 -3.51 -83.24 1.74
C ALA A 57 -2.25 -82.43 2.10
N LYS A 58 -1.06 -83.02 1.90
CA LYS A 58 0.21 -82.30 2.10
C LYS A 58 0.32 -81.10 1.16
N ARG A 59 0.01 -81.27 -0.13
CA ARG A 59 0.04 -80.17 -1.11
C ARG A 59 -0.93 -79.04 -0.74
N LEU A 60 -2.14 -79.38 -0.29
CA LEU A 60 -3.13 -78.40 0.16
C LEU A 60 -2.63 -77.64 1.39
N LYS A 61 -2.01 -78.33 2.34
CA LYS A 61 -1.40 -77.69 3.52
C LYS A 61 -0.26 -76.73 3.15
N ASP A 62 0.60 -77.13 2.21
CA ASP A 62 1.69 -76.27 1.73
C ASP A 62 1.12 -75.00 1.02
N VAL A 63 0.01 -75.13 0.29
CA VAL A 63 -0.68 -74.01 -0.34
C VAL A 63 -1.34 -73.10 0.70
N GLU A 64 -2.00 -73.68 1.70
CA GLU A 64 -2.61 -72.95 2.82
C GLU A 64 -1.56 -72.14 3.60
N ASP A 65 -0.43 -72.76 3.95
CA ASP A 65 0.68 -72.09 4.64
C ASP A 65 1.25 -70.95 3.80
N SER A 66 1.38 -71.13 2.48
CA SER A 66 1.83 -70.07 1.58
C SER A 66 0.81 -68.92 1.51
N LEU A 67 -0.47 -69.23 1.40
CA LEU A 67 -1.53 -68.24 1.34
C LEU A 67 -1.60 -67.42 2.63
N PHE A 68 -1.49 -68.09 3.78
CA PHE A 68 -1.47 -67.46 5.09
C PHE A 68 -0.29 -66.49 5.23
N ARG A 69 0.91 -66.90 4.81
CA ARG A 69 2.09 -66.01 4.80
C ARG A 69 1.88 -64.81 3.92
N THR A 70 1.35 -64.99 2.70
CA THR A 70 1.06 -63.86 1.79
C THR A 70 0.05 -62.91 2.38
N LEU A 71 -1.01 -63.42 3.02
CA LEU A 71 -2.06 -62.60 3.60
C LEU A 71 -1.56 -61.83 4.83
N LYS A 72 -0.76 -62.47 5.68
CA LYS A 72 -0.07 -61.80 6.79
C LYS A 72 0.88 -60.71 6.30
N THR A 73 1.69 -60.98 5.28
CA THR A 73 2.56 -59.95 4.67
C THR A 73 1.74 -58.80 4.09
N ALA A 74 0.61 -59.07 3.46
CA ALA A 74 -0.28 -58.03 2.95
C ALA A 74 -0.90 -57.19 4.07
N GLU A 75 -1.30 -57.80 5.19
CA GLU A 75 -1.77 -57.10 6.39
C GLU A 75 -0.67 -56.22 7.00
N ASP A 76 0.51 -56.78 7.24
CA ASP A 76 1.68 -56.06 7.77
C ASP A 76 2.07 -54.88 6.87
N THR A 77 2.06 -55.09 5.55
CA THR A 77 2.34 -54.03 4.56
C THR A 77 1.25 -52.97 4.58
N GLY A 78 -0.02 -53.36 4.68
CA GLY A 78 -1.14 -52.42 4.79
C GLY A 78 -1.03 -51.55 6.05
N ALA A 79 -0.70 -52.15 7.19
CA ALA A 79 -0.47 -51.43 8.45
C ALA A 79 0.71 -50.46 8.32
N SER A 80 1.83 -50.91 7.74
CA SER A 80 3.00 -50.07 7.49
C SER A 80 2.69 -48.87 6.59
N ILE A 81 1.89 -49.06 5.53
CA ILE A 81 1.49 -47.96 4.63
C ILE A 81 0.64 -46.94 5.38
N ILE A 82 -0.27 -47.39 6.24
CA ILE A 82 -1.11 -46.48 7.04
C ILE A 82 -0.26 -45.69 8.04
N GLU A 83 0.68 -46.34 8.71
CA GLU A 83 1.60 -45.67 9.64
C GLU A 83 2.47 -44.62 8.92
N GLU A 84 3.05 -44.97 7.78
CA GLU A 84 3.87 -44.06 6.97
C GLU A 84 3.03 -42.88 6.41
N ALA A 85 1.81 -43.14 5.95
CA ALA A 85 0.91 -42.10 5.47
C ALA A 85 0.50 -41.13 6.58
N ASN A 86 0.23 -41.63 7.78
CA ASN A 86 -0.08 -40.79 8.94
C ASN A 86 1.14 -39.96 9.37
N ALA A 87 2.33 -40.57 9.44
CA ALA A 87 3.56 -39.85 9.76
C ALA A 87 3.87 -38.75 8.73
N ALA A 88 3.67 -39.03 7.44
CA ALA A 88 3.81 -38.05 6.38
C ALA A 88 2.78 -36.92 6.49
N ALA A 89 1.52 -37.25 6.81
CA ALA A 89 0.48 -36.25 7.03
C ALA A 89 0.79 -35.34 8.22
N ASP A 90 1.23 -35.91 9.35
CA ASP A 90 1.65 -35.15 10.54
C ASP A 90 2.82 -34.23 10.21
N GLN A 91 3.82 -34.72 9.45
CA GLN A 91 4.96 -33.91 9.01
C GLN A 91 4.52 -32.75 8.11
N ILE A 92 3.61 -32.99 7.16
CA ILE A 92 3.06 -31.94 6.29
C ILE A 92 2.31 -30.89 7.12
N ILE A 93 1.51 -31.33 8.10
CA ILE A 93 0.78 -30.41 8.98
C ILE A 93 1.74 -29.58 9.83
N GLU A 94 2.79 -30.20 10.38
CA GLU A 94 3.82 -29.51 11.16
C GLU A 94 4.55 -28.47 10.31
N GLU A 95 4.98 -28.83 9.10
CA GLU A 95 5.65 -27.93 8.17
C GLU A 95 4.74 -26.77 7.73
N ALA A 96 3.47 -27.06 7.42
CA ALA A 96 2.49 -26.04 7.08
C ALA A 96 2.26 -25.06 8.24
N ASN A 97 2.14 -25.57 9.47
CA ASN A 97 1.99 -24.74 10.66
C ASN A 97 3.23 -23.89 10.95
N TYR A 98 4.42 -24.46 10.79
CA TYR A 98 5.69 -23.75 10.92
C TYR A 98 5.81 -22.61 9.91
N ASN A 99 5.52 -22.89 8.63
CA ASN A 99 5.54 -21.91 7.56
C ASN A 99 4.50 -20.80 7.77
N ALA A 100 3.28 -21.16 8.16
CA ALA A 100 2.21 -20.19 8.46
C ALA A 100 2.60 -19.27 9.63
N LYS A 101 3.17 -19.84 10.70
CA LYS A 101 3.66 -19.07 11.85
C LYS A 101 4.76 -18.10 11.43
N HIS A 102 5.75 -18.56 10.66
CA HIS A 102 6.82 -17.70 10.18
C HIS A 102 6.33 -16.60 9.23
N ALA A 103 5.39 -16.91 8.34
CA ALA A 103 4.79 -15.92 7.46
C ALA A 103 4.06 -14.83 8.27
N ASN A 104 3.31 -15.23 9.31
CA ASN A 104 2.63 -14.29 10.20
C ASN A 104 3.62 -13.42 10.98
N GLU A 105 4.65 -14.01 11.59
CA GLU A 105 5.69 -13.26 12.30
C GLU A 105 6.40 -12.25 11.38
N TYR A 106 6.68 -12.65 10.13
CA TYR A 106 7.29 -11.78 9.13
C TYR A 106 6.35 -10.63 8.73
N ALA A 107 5.07 -10.93 8.49
CA ALA A 107 4.06 -9.93 8.18
C ALA A 107 3.87 -8.93 9.33
N GLU A 108 3.80 -9.42 10.58
CA GLU A 108 3.72 -8.58 11.77
C GLU A 108 4.93 -7.66 11.90
N LYS A 109 6.13 -8.16 11.61
CA LYS A 109 7.35 -7.37 11.60
C LYS A 109 7.29 -6.24 10.57
N ILE A 110 6.89 -6.54 9.33
CA ILE A 110 6.74 -5.52 8.27
C ILE A 110 5.70 -4.47 8.69
N ILE A 111 4.54 -4.89 9.18
CA ILE A 111 3.49 -3.97 9.62
C ILE A 111 4.00 -3.07 10.75
N LYS A 112 4.75 -3.62 11.69
CA LYS A 112 5.33 -2.85 12.80
C LYS A 112 6.34 -1.83 12.31
N GLU A 113 7.25 -2.23 11.41
CA GLU A 113 8.25 -1.32 10.82
C GLU A 113 7.57 -0.22 10.00
N ALA A 114 6.57 -0.57 9.19
CA ALA A 114 5.79 0.40 8.41
C ALA A 114 5.03 1.39 9.30
N LYS A 115 4.42 0.91 10.39
CA LYS A 115 3.75 1.78 11.39
C LYS A 115 4.74 2.72 12.06
N GLN A 116 5.89 2.21 12.52
CA GLN A 116 6.91 3.05 13.15
C GLN A 116 7.42 4.14 12.22
N LYS A 117 7.63 3.81 10.94
CA LYS A 117 8.03 4.80 9.93
C LYS A 117 6.92 5.82 9.67
N ALA A 118 5.68 5.39 9.53
CA ALA A 118 4.55 6.29 9.36
C ALA A 118 4.37 7.23 10.57
N GLU A 119 4.56 6.73 11.79
CA GLU A 119 4.52 7.51 13.02
C GLU A 119 5.67 8.54 13.08
N SER A 120 6.89 8.15 12.69
CA SER A 120 8.02 9.10 12.65
C SER A 120 7.80 10.20 11.61
N ASP A 121 7.34 9.83 10.42
CA ASP A 121 7.10 10.76 9.32
C ASP A 121 5.96 11.73 9.68
N ALA A 122 4.89 11.23 10.29
CA ALA A 122 3.80 12.05 10.81
C ALA A 122 4.28 13.03 11.89
N ALA A 123 5.14 12.58 12.82
CA ALA A 123 5.69 13.46 13.85
C ALA A 123 6.55 14.59 13.25
N ILE A 124 7.35 14.30 12.22
CA ILE A 124 8.14 15.31 11.51
C ILE A 124 7.23 16.33 10.81
N ILE A 125 6.21 15.86 10.08
CA ILE A 125 5.27 16.74 9.37
C ILE A 125 4.51 17.64 10.35
N ILE A 126 4.01 17.08 11.46
CA ILE A 126 3.31 17.85 12.49
C ILE A 126 4.26 18.88 13.11
N GLY A 127 5.49 18.49 13.48
CA GLY A 127 6.47 19.41 14.06
C GLY A 127 6.86 20.55 13.11
N ALA A 128 7.02 20.26 11.81
CA ALA A 128 7.29 21.26 10.79
C ALA A 128 6.10 22.21 10.58
N ALA A 129 4.88 21.68 10.52
CA ALA A 129 3.65 22.47 10.41
C ALA A 129 3.44 23.38 11.62
N GLU A 130 3.68 22.87 12.84
CA GLU A 130 3.62 23.68 14.06
C GLU A 130 4.68 24.79 14.09
N SER A 131 5.90 24.51 13.62
CA SER A 131 6.97 25.51 13.56
C SER A 131 6.65 26.60 12.55
N LYS A 132 6.18 26.22 11.36
CA LYS A 132 5.73 27.17 10.32
C LYS A 132 4.53 28.00 10.79
N ALA A 133 3.58 27.39 11.50
CA ALA A 133 2.46 28.12 12.07
C ALA A 133 2.91 29.17 13.10
N LYS A 134 3.92 28.85 13.93
CA LYS A 134 4.50 29.81 14.88
C LYS A 134 5.21 30.96 14.16
N GLU A 135 5.97 30.66 13.11
CA GLU A 135 6.66 31.66 12.28
C GLU A 135 5.65 32.63 11.66
N VAL A 136 4.62 32.12 10.99
CA VAL A 136 3.55 32.94 10.39
C VAL A 136 2.85 33.82 11.43
N ILE A 137 2.62 33.30 12.65
CA ILE A 137 2.02 34.09 13.73
C ILE A 137 2.95 35.23 14.18
N VAL A 138 4.27 35.01 14.20
CA VAL A 138 5.25 36.05 14.54
C VAL A 138 5.29 37.10 13.44
N GLU A 139 5.43 36.69 12.18
CA GLU A 139 5.43 37.58 11.01
C GLU A 139 4.15 38.44 10.98
N LEU A 140 2.98 37.81 11.14
CA LEU A 140 1.69 38.52 11.15
C LEU A 140 1.62 39.58 12.26
N ARG A 141 2.18 39.29 13.44
CA ARG A 141 2.25 40.27 14.54
C ARG A 141 3.14 41.44 14.18
N GLU A 142 4.29 41.20 13.58
CA GLU A 142 5.21 42.24 13.15
C GLU A 142 4.60 43.11 12.04
N SER A 143 4.00 42.49 11.02
CA SER A 143 3.28 43.20 9.96
C SER A 143 2.13 44.03 10.51
N MET A 144 1.34 43.49 11.44
CA MET A 144 0.25 44.23 12.08
C MET A 144 0.77 45.42 12.88
N GLN A 145 1.88 45.27 13.62
CA GLN A 145 2.51 46.40 14.32
C GLN A 145 3.04 47.45 13.33
N GLY A 146 3.63 47.03 12.22
CA GLY A 146 4.05 47.92 11.14
C GLY A 146 2.89 48.72 10.55
N LEU A 147 1.77 48.05 10.28
CA LEU A 147 0.56 48.67 9.75
C LEU A 147 -0.07 49.67 10.72
N VAL A 148 -0.04 49.40 12.02
CA VAL A 148 -0.50 50.35 13.05
C VAL A 148 0.38 51.61 13.04
N ARG A 149 1.72 51.45 12.99
CA ARG A 149 2.65 52.59 12.94
C ARG A 149 2.48 53.43 11.67
N SER A 150 2.28 52.78 10.52
CA SER A 150 2.05 53.51 9.26
C SER A 150 0.72 54.27 9.29
N TYR A 151 -0.32 53.67 9.87
CA TYR A 151 -1.60 54.34 10.08
C TYR A 151 -1.48 55.56 11.02
N GLU A 152 -0.74 55.43 12.14
CA GLU A 152 -0.47 56.55 13.05
C GLU A 152 0.27 57.70 12.34
N SER A 153 1.32 57.38 11.58
CA SER A 153 2.07 58.36 10.77
C SER A 153 1.17 59.07 9.74
N LEU A 154 0.29 58.32 9.05
CA LEU A 154 -0.64 58.89 8.08
C LEU A 154 -1.65 59.84 8.74
N VAL A 155 -2.11 59.52 9.96
CA VAL A 155 -2.97 60.41 10.75
C VAL A 155 -2.22 61.69 11.11
N GLU A 156 -0.96 61.61 11.53
CA GLU A 156 -0.13 62.79 11.81
C GLU A 156 0.10 63.65 10.56
N GLN A 157 0.43 63.03 9.41
CA GLN A 157 0.57 63.73 8.13
C GLN A 157 -0.72 64.48 7.75
N ARG A 158 -1.88 63.82 7.91
CA ARG A 158 -3.19 64.44 7.70
C ARG A 158 -3.39 65.63 8.64
N GLU A 159 -3.05 65.53 9.92
CA GLU A 159 -3.17 66.66 10.85
C GLU A 159 -2.29 67.83 10.46
N ASN A 160 -1.05 67.55 10.04
CA ASN A 160 -0.10 68.59 9.62
C ASN A 160 -0.59 69.29 8.35
N LEU A 161 -1.15 68.56 7.39
CA LEU A 161 -1.78 69.13 6.20
C LEU A 161 -2.99 70.01 6.56
N VAL A 162 -3.84 69.57 7.50
CA VAL A 162 -4.97 70.40 7.96
C VAL A 162 -4.47 71.67 8.66
N LYS A 163 -3.41 71.59 9.46
CA LYS A 163 -2.78 72.76 10.11
C LYS A 163 -2.19 73.72 9.07
N SER A 164 -1.47 73.23 8.06
CA SER A 164 -0.90 74.06 7.00
C SER A 164 -1.99 74.73 6.16
N LEU A 165 -3.05 74.00 5.81
CA LEU A 165 -4.18 74.54 5.06
C LEU A 165 -4.92 75.64 5.85
N ARG A 166 -5.09 75.45 7.16
CA ARG A 166 -5.62 76.50 8.05
C ARG A 166 -4.72 77.73 8.10
N ARG A 167 -3.40 77.53 8.21
CA ARG A 167 -2.43 78.64 8.21
C ARG A 167 -2.50 79.43 6.91
N ILE A 168 -2.43 78.75 5.76
CA ILE A 168 -2.54 79.38 4.44
C ILE A 168 -3.87 80.13 4.32
N SER A 169 -4.98 79.53 4.72
CA SER A 169 -6.29 80.21 4.69
C SER A 169 -6.31 81.46 5.57
N GLN A 170 -5.67 81.44 6.75
CA GLN A 170 -5.56 82.60 7.63
C GLN A 170 -4.66 83.68 7.03
N ASP A 171 -3.55 83.29 6.42
CA ASP A 171 -2.62 84.21 5.75
C ASP A 171 -3.30 84.90 4.55
N MET A 172 -4.07 84.15 3.76
CA MET A 172 -4.88 84.71 2.67
C MET A 172 -5.95 85.68 3.18
N LEU A 173 -6.63 85.37 4.29
CA LEU A 173 -7.57 86.29 4.92
C LEU A 173 -6.86 87.58 5.37
N ASN A 174 -5.71 87.46 6.02
CA ASN A 174 -4.92 88.62 6.45
C ASN A 174 -4.46 89.47 5.25
N GLN A 175 -4.09 88.85 4.12
CA GLN A 175 -3.74 89.58 2.89
C GLN A 175 -4.94 90.30 2.28
N ILE A 176 -6.13 89.70 2.31
CA ILE A 176 -7.37 90.33 1.87
C ILE A 176 -7.68 91.55 2.75
N ASP A 177 -7.61 91.39 4.08
CA ASP A 177 -7.84 92.51 5.02
C ASP A 177 -6.83 93.65 4.81
N LEU A 178 -5.56 93.32 4.57
CA LEU A 178 -4.52 94.31 4.27
C LEU A 178 -4.81 95.02 2.93
N SER A 179 -5.19 94.27 1.90
CA SER A 179 -5.60 94.80 0.60
C SER A 179 -6.80 95.74 0.73
N ASP A 180 -7.85 95.34 1.45
CA ASP A 180 -9.02 96.17 1.72
C ASP A 180 -8.64 97.45 2.48
N ALA A 181 -7.72 97.36 3.45
CA ALA A 181 -7.18 98.53 4.13
C ALA A 181 -6.40 99.45 3.18
N HIS A 182 -5.59 98.91 2.26
CA HIS A 182 -4.90 99.68 1.21
C HIS A 182 -5.90 100.36 0.28
N PHE A 183 -6.94 99.65 -0.19
CA PHE A 183 -7.98 100.21 -1.04
C PHE A 183 -8.76 101.32 -0.33
N SER A 184 -9.07 101.17 0.96
CA SER A 184 -9.79 102.19 1.72
C SER A 184 -9.01 103.51 1.88
N ARG A 185 -7.67 103.47 1.81
CA ARG A 185 -6.79 104.66 1.87
C ARG A 185 -6.64 105.38 0.54
N ILE A 186 -7.03 104.77 -0.58
CA ILE A 186 -6.98 105.41 -1.89
C ILE A 186 -8.15 106.39 -1.98
N ASP A 187 -7.90 107.65 -1.62
CA ASP A 187 -8.85 108.74 -1.87
C ASP A 187 -8.77 109.12 -3.35
N ALA A 188 -9.64 108.51 -4.15
CA ALA A 188 -9.75 108.78 -5.59
C ALA A 188 -9.97 110.28 -5.89
N LYS A 189 -10.59 111.04 -4.97
CA LYS A 189 -10.75 112.49 -5.12
C LYS A 189 -9.46 113.25 -4.80
N ALA A 190 -8.65 112.78 -3.85
CA ALA A 190 -7.34 113.38 -3.58
C ALA A 190 -6.37 113.18 -4.75
N HIS A 191 -6.34 111.99 -5.34
CA HIS A 191 -5.55 111.72 -6.53
C HIS A 191 -6.04 112.51 -7.75
N ALA A 192 -7.36 112.66 -7.93
CA ALA A 192 -7.92 113.51 -8.99
C ALA A 192 -7.53 114.99 -8.81
N ARG A 193 -7.54 115.50 -7.57
CA ARG A 193 -7.09 116.87 -7.26
C ARG A 193 -5.59 117.07 -7.51
N ALA A 194 -4.75 116.10 -7.12
CA ALA A 194 -3.32 116.15 -7.38
C ALA A 194 -3.01 116.19 -8.88
N VAL A 195 -3.75 115.42 -9.69
CA VAL A 195 -3.64 115.47 -11.16
C VAL A 195 -4.11 116.81 -11.71
N GLU A 196 -5.19 117.39 -11.17
CA GLU A 196 -5.69 118.70 -11.60
C GLU A 196 -4.72 119.84 -11.21
N GLU A 197 -4.10 119.80 -10.03
CA GLU A 197 -3.05 120.74 -9.61
C GLU A 197 -1.76 120.60 -10.42
N LEU A 198 -1.31 119.37 -10.73
CA LEU A 198 -0.17 119.15 -11.63
C LEU A 198 -0.46 119.66 -13.05
N SER A 199 -1.70 119.56 -13.52
CA SER A 199 -2.10 120.09 -14.82
C SER A 199 -2.08 121.63 -14.86
N ARG A 200 -2.40 122.29 -13.73
CA ARG A 200 -2.44 123.75 -13.61
C ARG A 200 -1.06 124.36 -13.35
N SER A 201 -0.12 123.63 -12.77
CA SER A 201 1.19 124.15 -12.37
C SER A 201 2.22 124.29 -13.50
N GLN A 202 1.91 123.88 -14.75
CA GLN A 202 2.83 123.90 -15.91
C GLN A 202 4.22 123.25 -15.65
N ALA A 203 4.35 122.43 -14.61
CA ALA A 203 5.61 121.85 -14.16
C ALA A 203 6.26 120.89 -15.18
N PHE A 204 5.50 120.44 -16.18
CA PHE A 204 5.96 119.60 -17.29
C PHE A 204 5.78 120.30 -18.65
N THR A 205 6.33 121.52 -18.79
CA THR A 205 6.42 122.24 -20.07
C THR A 205 7.86 122.25 -20.59
N PHE A 206 8.03 122.17 -21.92
CA PHE A 206 9.35 122.03 -22.59
C PHE A 206 10.40 123.09 -22.20
N GLY A 207 10.00 124.25 -21.69
CA GLY A 207 10.92 125.32 -21.25
C GLY A 207 11.63 125.06 -19.91
N ASN A 208 11.06 124.22 -19.03
CA ASN A 208 11.65 123.86 -17.73
C ASN A 208 12.43 122.53 -17.75
N LEU A 209 12.58 121.91 -18.93
CA LEU A 209 13.31 120.66 -19.10
C LEU A 209 14.82 120.82 -18.80
N ALA A 210 15.38 122.01 -19.04
CA ALA A 210 16.80 122.29 -18.80
C ALA A 210 17.16 122.36 -17.31
N SER A 211 16.24 122.84 -16.44
CA SER A 211 16.50 122.89 -14.98
C SER A 211 16.24 121.54 -14.29
N LEU A 212 15.39 120.68 -14.87
CA LEU A 212 15.19 119.31 -14.37
C LEU A 212 16.39 118.39 -14.66
N ALA A 213 17.10 118.60 -15.78
CA ALA A 213 18.28 117.81 -16.12
C ALA A 213 19.47 118.04 -15.16
N GLU A 214 19.63 119.26 -14.66
CA GLU A 214 20.69 119.61 -13.70
C GLU A 214 20.39 119.06 -12.28
N GLN A 215 19.10 118.90 -11.95
CA GLN A 215 18.63 118.38 -10.67
C GLN A 215 18.63 116.85 -10.59
N VAL A 216 18.56 116.15 -11.73
CA VAL A 216 18.75 114.69 -11.82
C VAL A 216 20.24 114.30 -11.73
N GLY A 217 21.16 115.18 -12.14
CA GLY A 217 22.61 114.96 -12.04
C GLY A 217 23.17 114.90 -10.61
N GLN A 218 22.47 115.48 -9.62
CA GLN A 218 22.87 115.44 -8.20
C GLN A 218 22.14 114.36 -7.37
N SER A 219 21.13 113.69 -7.91
CA SER A 219 20.36 112.66 -7.18
C SER A 219 20.75 111.22 -7.52
N LEU A 220 21.69 111.01 -8.45
CA LEU A 220 22.16 109.67 -8.86
C LEU A 220 23.38 109.16 -8.06
N SER A 221 23.81 109.88 -7.01
CA SER A 221 24.94 109.47 -6.15
C SER A 221 24.53 108.84 -4.82
N GLN A 222 23.23 108.67 -4.55
CA GLN A 222 22.71 108.00 -3.35
C GLN A 222 21.43 107.22 -3.65
N THR A 223 21.52 106.23 -4.54
CA THR A 223 20.60 105.09 -4.50
C THR A 223 21.34 103.88 -5.05
N GLU A 224 22.05 103.17 -4.16
CA GLU A 224 22.38 101.77 -4.42
C GLU A 224 21.07 101.02 -4.55
N ILE A 225 20.74 100.66 -5.79
CA ILE A 225 19.76 99.62 -6.06
C ILE A 225 20.47 98.32 -5.67
N VAL A 226 20.25 97.87 -4.44
CA VAL A 226 20.53 96.48 -4.07
C VAL A 226 19.45 95.66 -4.77
N VAL A 227 19.77 95.20 -5.98
CA VAL A 227 19.12 94.03 -6.56
C VAL A 227 19.70 92.85 -5.81
N GLU A 228 19.03 92.42 -4.74
CA GLU A 228 19.18 91.04 -4.29
C GLU A 228 18.50 90.19 -5.36
N GLU A 229 19.31 89.67 -6.28
CA GLU A 229 18.97 88.46 -7.01
C GLU A 229 18.88 87.33 -5.98
N GLU A 230 17.70 87.17 -5.36
CA GLU A 230 17.32 85.87 -4.85
C GLU A 230 17.07 84.96 -6.07
N GLU A 231 18.14 84.34 -6.57
CA GLU A 231 18.02 83.07 -7.28
C GLU A 231 17.62 81.99 -6.26
N GLN A 232 16.39 82.06 -5.76
CA GLN A 232 15.69 80.87 -5.31
C GLN A 232 14.93 80.34 -6.52
N ASP A 233 15.58 79.44 -7.26
CA ASP A 233 14.95 78.57 -8.23
C ASP A 233 13.84 77.78 -7.50
N PRO A 234 12.54 78.09 -7.70
CA PRO A 234 11.47 77.39 -7.00
C PRO A 234 11.20 75.99 -7.59
N MET A 235 12.10 75.49 -8.45
CA MET A 235 11.97 74.20 -9.13
C MET A 235 13.05 73.17 -8.78
N ALA A 236 13.96 73.44 -7.84
CA ALA A 236 15.06 72.52 -7.52
C ALA A 236 14.80 71.53 -6.35
N GLU A 237 13.67 71.60 -5.65
CA GLU A 237 13.23 70.57 -4.67
C GLU A 237 11.93 69.91 -5.13
N MET A 238 12.00 69.22 -6.26
CA MET A 238 11.12 68.09 -6.53
C MET A 238 12.04 66.88 -6.71
N GLU A 239 12.48 66.30 -5.59
CA GLU A 239 12.92 64.91 -5.63
C GLU A 239 11.71 64.11 -6.13
N VAL A 240 11.79 63.71 -7.40
CA VAL A 240 10.93 62.67 -7.95
C VAL A 240 11.28 61.42 -7.16
N ILE A 241 10.48 61.12 -6.13
CA ILE A 241 10.41 59.78 -5.58
C ILE A 241 9.75 58.95 -6.69
N GLU A 242 10.58 58.35 -7.56
CA GLU A 242 10.17 57.17 -8.32
C GLU A 242 10.06 56.03 -7.31
N GLU A 243 8.94 55.98 -6.60
CA GLU A 243 8.49 54.74 -5.98
C GLU A 243 8.09 53.81 -7.13
N GLU A 244 8.92 52.81 -7.40
CA GLU A 244 8.45 51.58 -8.03
C GLU A 244 7.34 51.02 -7.13
N LEU A 245 6.08 51.31 -7.50
CA LEU A 245 4.91 50.60 -7.01
C LEU A 245 5.00 49.15 -7.52
N GLU A 246 5.66 48.28 -6.75
CA GLU A 246 5.42 46.84 -6.84
C GLU A 246 4.00 46.58 -6.31
N ILE A 247 3.04 46.55 -7.23
CA ILE A 247 1.74 45.96 -6.97
C ILE A 247 1.96 44.44 -6.95
N GLU A 248 2.18 43.88 -5.76
CA GLU A 248 2.00 42.44 -5.56
C GLU A 248 0.52 42.09 -5.73
N ILE A 249 0.17 41.71 -6.95
CA ILE A 249 -1.08 41.03 -7.25
C ILE A 249 -0.88 39.60 -6.73
N HIS A 250 -1.42 39.29 -5.55
CA HIS A 250 -1.61 37.91 -5.13
C HIS A 250 -2.64 37.26 -6.08
N ASP A 251 -2.16 36.67 -7.17
CA ASP A 251 -2.97 35.76 -7.98
C ASP A 251 -3.03 34.42 -7.27
N SER A 252 -4.16 34.19 -6.59
CA SER A 252 -4.50 32.91 -5.99
C SER A 252 -5.30 32.09 -7.00
N THR A 253 -4.62 31.43 -7.93
CA THR A 253 -5.15 30.26 -8.64
C THR A 253 -4.02 29.27 -8.96
N PRO A 254 -4.16 27.97 -8.64
CA PRO A 254 -3.15 26.98 -8.97
C PRO A 254 -3.39 26.48 -10.39
N ASP A 255 -2.52 26.87 -11.33
CA ASP A 255 -2.44 26.21 -12.64
C ASP A 255 -1.30 25.18 -12.66
N VAL A 256 -1.71 23.96 -12.94
CA VAL A 256 -0.89 22.78 -13.18
C VAL A 256 -0.46 22.79 -14.64
N GLN A 257 0.84 22.82 -14.91
CA GLN A 257 1.44 22.39 -16.19
C GLN A 257 2.87 21.93 -15.87
N ALA A 258 3.11 20.61 -15.82
CA ALA A 258 3.53 19.82 -16.98
C ALA A 258 4.87 20.32 -17.53
N GLU A 259 5.97 19.89 -16.90
CA GLU A 259 7.29 19.94 -17.51
C GLU A 259 7.35 18.93 -18.66
N VAL A 260 7.61 19.44 -19.85
CA VAL A 260 8.02 18.66 -21.02
C VAL A 260 9.54 18.69 -21.03
N SER A 261 10.18 17.61 -20.60
CA SER A 261 11.59 17.37 -20.86
C SER A 261 11.71 16.53 -22.13
N GLU A 262 12.21 17.13 -23.20
CA GLU A 262 12.66 16.43 -24.40
C GLU A 262 13.80 15.48 -24.02
N VAL A 263 13.57 14.18 -24.20
CA VAL A 263 14.61 13.15 -24.26
C VAL A 263 14.47 12.46 -25.61
N GLU A 264 15.60 12.40 -26.31
CA GLU A 264 15.79 11.88 -27.65
C GLU A 264 15.19 10.47 -27.84
N SER A 265 14.47 10.29 -28.94
CA SER A 265 13.91 9.02 -29.39
C SER A 265 14.76 8.40 -30.50
N GLU A 266 15.50 7.34 -30.17
CA GLU A 266 15.82 6.26 -31.11
C GLU A 266 15.71 4.95 -30.33
N GLU A 267 14.65 4.16 -30.56
CA GLU A 267 14.77 2.71 -30.57
C GLU A 267 13.53 2.06 -31.20
N GLN A 268 13.81 1.12 -32.11
CA GLN A 268 12.87 0.26 -32.81
C GLN A 268 12.26 -0.74 -31.82
N ILE A 269 10.95 -0.99 -31.92
CA ILE A 269 10.30 -2.10 -31.23
C ILE A 269 9.81 -3.07 -32.31
N GLU A 270 10.40 -4.26 -32.33
CA GLU A 270 9.91 -5.44 -33.03
C GLU A 270 8.62 -5.95 -32.38
N GLU A 271 7.66 -6.32 -33.22
CA GLU A 271 6.39 -6.95 -32.85
C GLU A 271 6.64 -8.40 -32.41
N GLU A 272 6.11 -8.79 -31.24
CA GLU A 272 5.91 -10.20 -30.89
C GLU A 272 4.46 -10.39 -30.42
N GLU A 273 3.70 -11.14 -31.22
CA GLU A 273 2.32 -11.55 -30.96
C GLU A 273 2.24 -12.52 -29.77
N VAL A 274 1.25 -12.33 -28.90
CA VAL A 274 0.79 -13.39 -27.99
C VAL A 274 -0.73 -13.53 -28.12
N GLU A 275 -1.14 -14.70 -28.60
CA GLU A 275 -2.53 -15.15 -28.75
C GLU A 275 -3.24 -15.26 -27.39
N GLU A 276 -4.42 -14.64 -27.26
CA GLU A 276 -5.36 -14.94 -26.17
C GLU A 276 -6.33 -16.05 -26.60
N GLU A 277 -6.22 -17.21 -25.97
CA GLU A 277 -7.19 -18.31 -26.08
C GLU A 277 -8.45 -18.01 -25.23
N GLU A 278 -9.57 -17.76 -25.91
CA GLU A 278 -10.90 -17.69 -25.29
C GLU A 278 -11.35 -19.08 -24.79
N THR A 279 -11.37 -19.29 -23.46
CA THR A 279 -12.09 -20.42 -22.86
C THR A 279 -13.48 -19.99 -22.37
N LYS A 280 -14.50 -20.37 -23.15
CA LYS A 280 -15.91 -20.31 -22.78
C LYS A 280 -16.21 -21.27 -21.62
N VAL A 281 -16.52 -20.73 -20.44
CA VAL A 281 -17.21 -21.48 -19.37
C VAL A 281 -18.67 -21.04 -19.32
N LYS A 282 -19.57 -21.97 -19.64
CA LYS A 282 -21.02 -21.84 -19.50
C LYS A 282 -21.40 -21.74 -18.02
N ASN A 283 -22.11 -20.67 -17.66
CA ASN A 283 -22.90 -20.61 -16.44
C ASN A 283 -24.22 -21.38 -16.64
N GLU A 284 -24.33 -22.56 -16.04
CA GLU A 284 -25.61 -23.18 -15.71
C GLU A 284 -25.70 -23.27 -14.19
N ALA A 285 -26.66 -22.53 -13.62
CA ALA A 285 -27.09 -22.68 -12.24
C ALA A 285 -27.93 -23.96 -12.10
N PRO A 286 -27.90 -24.62 -10.93
CA PRO A 286 -29.10 -25.23 -10.40
C PRO A 286 -29.46 -24.70 -9.01
N SER A 287 -30.77 -24.64 -8.82
CA SER A 287 -31.52 -24.23 -7.65
C SER A 287 -31.48 -25.24 -6.49
N VAL A 288 -31.36 -24.69 -5.28
CA VAL A 288 -32.08 -25.02 -4.02
C VAL A 288 -32.21 -26.48 -3.57
N SER A 289 -31.64 -26.77 -2.39
CA SER A 289 -32.35 -27.50 -1.32
C SER A 289 -31.65 -27.28 0.04
N GLU A 290 -32.41 -26.76 1.00
CA GLU A 290 -32.11 -26.76 2.43
C GLU A 290 -32.16 -28.19 2.97
N GLU A 291 -31.20 -28.59 3.80
CA GLU A 291 -31.36 -29.69 4.74
C GLU A 291 -30.61 -29.36 6.05
N GLU A 292 -31.36 -29.41 7.15
CA GLU A 292 -30.88 -29.31 8.53
C GLU A 292 -30.15 -30.60 8.98
N THR A 293 -29.54 -30.52 10.16
CA THR A 293 -28.98 -31.61 11.02
C THR A 293 -27.52 -31.99 10.71
N GLU A 294 -26.61 -32.28 11.64
CA GLU A 294 -26.65 -32.56 13.08
C GLU A 294 -25.21 -32.38 13.65
N SER A 295 -25.08 -32.10 14.94
CA SER A 295 -23.81 -31.91 15.66
C SER A 295 -22.95 -33.20 15.74
N PRO A 296 -21.61 -33.13 15.85
CA PRO A 296 -20.79 -34.34 15.97
C PRO A 296 -20.85 -34.91 17.40
N LYS A 297 -21.25 -36.18 17.51
CA LYS A 297 -21.12 -37.01 18.72
C LYS A 297 -19.66 -37.44 18.91
N LYS A 298 -19.25 -37.45 20.18
CA LYS A 298 -17.97 -37.92 20.69
C LYS A 298 -17.71 -39.39 20.32
N GLU A 299 -16.51 -39.68 19.82
CA GLU A 299 -16.01 -41.04 19.63
C GLU A 299 -15.38 -41.57 20.94
N ASP A 300 -15.76 -42.79 21.32
CA ASP A 300 -15.18 -43.56 22.42
C ASP A 300 -13.80 -44.15 22.01
N PRO A 301 -12.74 -43.99 22.82
CA PRO A 301 -11.43 -44.57 22.54
C PRO A 301 -11.33 -45.95 23.17
N ASN A 302 -12.02 -46.96 22.61
CA ASN A 302 -11.68 -48.35 22.91
C ASN A 302 -12.24 -49.34 21.89
N LYS A 303 -11.60 -49.41 20.73
CA LYS A 303 -11.60 -50.64 19.92
C LYS A 303 -10.15 -51.05 19.71
N GLN A 304 -9.67 -51.92 20.58
CA GLN A 304 -8.48 -52.71 20.32
C GLN A 304 -8.72 -53.50 19.03
N SER A 305 -7.98 -53.16 17.98
CA SER A 305 -7.86 -53.94 16.77
C SER A 305 -7.10 -55.22 17.09
N GLY A 306 -7.80 -56.25 17.56
CA GLY A 306 -7.25 -57.59 17.57
C GLY A 306 -7.14 -58.06 16.12
N SER A 307 -5.92 -58.34 15.66
CA SER A 307 -5.70 -58.95 14.35
C SER A 307 -6.50 -60.26 14.27
N PHE A 308 -7.16 -60.48 13.13
CA PHE A 308 -8.01 -61.65 12.87
C PHE A 308 -7.25 -62.98 13.06
N PHE A 309 -5.91 -62.95 12.95
CA PHE A 309 -5.06 -64.13 13.06
C PHE A 309 -4.55 -64.42 14.47
N ASP A 310 -4.64 -63.48 15.41
CA ASP A 310 -4.28 -63.72 16.83
C ASP A 310 -5.26 -64.68 17.54
N GLN A 311 -6.34 -65.10 16.88
CA GLN A 311 -7.35 -66.01 17.44
C GLN A 311 -7.08 -67.49 17.14
N PHE A 312 -6.04 -67.80 16.35
CA PHE A 312 -5.78 -69.16 15.85
C PHE A 312 -4.52 -69.83 16.42
N ASP A 313 -3.85 -69.21 17.40
CA ASP A 313 -2.72 -69.79 18.16
C ASP A 313 -3.15 -70.42 19.50
#